data_AF-A0A536UA41-F1
#
_entry.id   AF-A0A536UA41-F1
#
_cell.length_a   1.000
_cell.length_b   1.000
_cell.length_c   1.000
_cell.angle_alpha   90.00
_cell.angle_beta   90.00
_cell.angle_gamma   90.00
#
_symmetry.space_group_name_H-M   'P 1'
#
loop_
_entity.id
_entity.type
_entity.pdbx_description
1 polymer ?
#
loop_
_entity_poly.entity_id
_entity_poly.type
_entity_poly.pdbx_seq_one_letter_code
_entity_poly.pdbx_strand_id
1 'polypeptide(L)'
;MATDANSMALAAKARRSYVEGLLNGLPSVVQAVDQGARVLLSQVAEPPVASRRRDAVEDLRKTSAFWLSHATSLLRGALVSGVVSASRPSDLPMPSGRGANFSLVDNDTIESEILSSRLALAMMDRASWEFTDLRSRITSLERHDELDTNDVLRPHVLARIVTTAWRSAGLSNEAWGTLQTVLHDEFSHFAEEAYHETNRWLIQQR
;
A
#
# COMPACT_ATOMS: atom_id res chain seq x y z
N MET A 1 17.57 -13.35 -29.03
CA MET A 1 16.49 -14.16 -28.40
C MET A 1 16.86 -14.60 -26.98
N ALA A 2 18.02 -15.24 -26.73
CA ALA A 2 18.41 -15.66 -25.37
C ALA A 2 18.66 -14.49 -24.38
N THR A 3 19.23 -13.38 -24.85
CA THR A 3 19.45 -12.15 -24.06
C THR A 3 18.13 -11.47 -23.66
N ASP A 4 17.15 -11.42 -24.57
CA ASP A 4 15.85 -10.79 -24.31
C ASP A 4 15.03 -11.59 -23.29
N ALA A 5 15.04 -12.92 -23.39
CA ALA A 5 14.42 -13.79 -22.41
C ALA A 5 15.06 -13.64 -21.01
N ASN A 6 16.38 -13.42 -20.96
CA ASN A 6 17.09 -13.18 -19.70
C ASN A 6 16.74 -11.81 -19.09
N SER A 7 16.61 -10.75 -19.90
CA SER A 7 16.18 -9.42 -19.43
C SER A 7 14.76 -9.43 -18.87
N MET A 8 13.83 -10.09 -19.56
CA MET A 8 12.45 -10.27 -19.07
C MET A 8 12.41 -11.06 -17.76
N ALA A 9 13.20 -12.13 -17.65
CA ALA A 9 13.32 -12.90 -16.43
C ALA A 9 13.90 -12.08 -15.26
N LEU A 10 14.86 -11.18 -15.54
CA LEU A 10 15.44 -10.29 -14.54
C LEU A 10 14.40 -9.25 -14.05
N ALA A 11 13.61 -8.66 -14.94
CA ALA A 11 12.53 -7.75 -14.57
C ALA A 11 11.46 -8.43 -13.70
N ALA A 12 11.08 -9.67 -14.05
CA ALA A 12 10.15 -10.47 -13.23
C ALA A 12 10.73 -10.77 -11.83
N LYS A 13 12.03 -11.13 -11.74
CA LYS A 13 12.71 -11.34 -10.46
C LYS A 13 12.79 -10.05 -9.63
N ALA A 14 12.99 -8.89 -10.25
CA ALA A 14 13.00 -7.61 -9.55
C ALA A 14 11.65 -7.31 -8.90
N ARG A 15 10.54 -7.50 -9.63
CA ARG A 15 9.18 -7.38 -9.05
C ARG A 15 8.97 -8.34 -7.90
N ARG A 16 9.39 -9.59 -8.05
CA ARG A 16 9.30 -10.58 -6.98
C ARG A 16 10.11 -10.17 -5.75
N SER A 17 11.35 -9.72 -5.93
CA SER A 17 12.21 -9.23 -4.85
C SER A 17 11.59 -8.04 -4.13
N TYR A 18 11.00 -7.11 -4.87
CA TYR A 18 10.27 -5.97 -4.30
C TYR A 18 9.09 -6.43 -3.45
N VAL A 19 8.24 -7.33 -3.97
CA VAL A 19 7.10 -7.86 -3.22
C VAL A 19 7.53 -8.65 -1.98
N GLU A 20 8.59 -9.47 -2.09
CA GLU A 20 9.16 -10.19 -0.95
C GLU A 20 9.70 -9.22 0.11
N GLY A 21 10.39 -8.14 -0.30
CA GLY A 21 10.82 -7.05 0.58
C GLY A 21 9.64 -6.39 1.29
N LEU A 22 8.57 -6.06 0.55
CA LEU A 22 7.35 -5.50 1.14
C LEU A 22 6.71 -6.47 2.15
N LEU A 23 6.59 -7.75 1.82
CA LEU A 23 6.01 -8.76 2.72
C LEU A 23 6.82 -8.90 4.02
N ASN A 24 8.13 -8.79 3.95
CA ASN A 24 9.01 -8.89 5.11
C ASN A 24 8.98 -7.63 6.00
N GLY A 25 8.88 -6.44 5.40
CA GLY A 25 8.90 -5.17 6.14
C GLY A 25 7.54 -4.72 6.67
N LEU A 26 6.43 -5.13 6.04
CA LEU A 26 5.09 -4.68 6.41
C LEU A 26 4.72 -4.89 7.89
N PRO A 27 5.08 -6.01 8.56
CA PRO A 27 4.84 -6.15 10.00
C PRO A 27 5.49 -5.04 10.84
N SER A 28 6.73 -4.66 10.50
CA SER A 28 7.46 -3.59 11.20
C SER A 28 6.81 -2.23 10.97
N VAL A 29 6.30 -1.96 9.76
CA VAL A 29 5.56 -0.72 9.46
C VAL A 29 4.27 -0.65 10.26
N VAL A 30 3.48 -1.72 10.31
CA VAL A 30 2.25 -1.76 11.12
C VAL A 30 2.54 -1.55 12.60
N GLN A 31 3.65 -2.12 13.11
CA GLN A 31 4.11 -1.87 14.47
C GLN A 31 4.53 -0.40 14.69
N ALA A 32 5.24 0.20 13.74
CA ALA A 32 5.63 1.60 13.81
C ALA A 32 4.41 2.53 13.79
N VAL A 33 3.38 2.20 13.00
CA VAL A 33 2.09 2.92 13.00
C VAL A 33 1.40 2.81 14.37
N ASP A 34 1.34 1.63 14.99
CA ASP A 34 0.79 1.47 16.36
C ASP A 34 1.58 2.32 17.38
N GLN A 35 2.91 2.34 17.26
CA GLN A 35 3.75 3.16 18.13
C GLN A 35 3.52 4.66 17.91
N GLY A 36 3.48 5.13 16.66
CA GLY A 36 3.18 6.52 16.32
C GLY A 36 1.79 6.95 16.77
N ALA A 37 0.79 6.06 16.66
CA ALA A 37 -0.56 6.28 17.15
C ALA A 37 -0.60 6.47 18.68
N ARG A 38 0.19 5.68 19.43
CA ARG A 38 0.35 5.86 20.90
C ARG A 38 1.05 7.16 21.26
N VAL A 39 2.07 7.56 20.49
CA VAL A 39 2.72 8.87 20.67
C VAL A 39 1.72 9.98 20.44
N LEU A 40 0.91 9.91 19.37
CA LEU A 40 -0.13 10.89 19.07
C LEU A 40 -1.18 10.99 20.19
N LEU A 41 -1.56 9.86 20.80
CA LEU A 41 -2.47 9.81 21.94
C LEU A 41 -1.92 10.49 23.19
N SER A 42 -0.60 10.42 23.40
CA SER A 42 0.06 11.03 24.57
C SER A 42 0.20 12.55 24.47
N GLN A 43 0.04 13.12 23.29
CA GLN A 43 0.14 14.56 23.07
C GLN A 43 -1.08 15.30 23.64
N VAL A 44 -0.83 16.49 24.21
CA VAL A 44 -1.88 17.38 24.68
C VAL A 44 -2.76 17.82 23.51
N ALA A 45 -4.08 17.70 23.67
CA ALA A 45 -5.07 18.09 22.68
C ALA A 45 -6.37 18.54 23.36
N GLU A 46 -7.21 19.26 22.62
CA GLU A 46 -8.56 19.59 23.09
C GLU A 46 -9.39 18.32 23.35
N PRO A 47 -10.35 18.35 24.30
CA PRO A 47 -11.16 17.19 24.65
C PRO A 47 -11.77 16.39 23.48
N PRO A 48 -12.38 17.01 22.45
CA PRO A 48 -12.93 16.27 21.31
C PRO A 48 -11.84 15.56 20.48
N VAL A 49 -10.66 16.18 20.31
CA VAL A 49 -9.54 15.59 19.58
C VAL A 49 -8.91 14.45 20.37
N ALA A 50 -8.78 14.62 21.68
CA ALA A 50 -8.25 13.58 22.57
C ALA A 50 -9.15 12.32 22.59
N SER A 51 -10.48 12.49 22.56
CA SER A 51 -11.42 11.36 22.43
C SER A 51 -11.23 10.65 21.10
N ARG A 52 -11.24 11.38 19.99
CA ARG A 52 -11.07 10.81 18.65
C ARG A 52 -9.76 10.03 18.51
N ARG A 53 -8.65 10.54 19.05
CA ARG A 53 -7.35 9.84 19.08
C ARG A 53 -7.42 8.55 19.88
N ARG A 54 -8.10 8.55 21.03
CA ARG A 54 -8.27 7.36 21.87
C ARG A 54 -9.05 6.28 21.11
N ASP A 55 -10.16 6.66 20.50
CA ASP A 55 -11.03 5.75 19.75
C ASP A 55 -10.26 5.15 18.55
N ALA A 56 -9.59 5.98 17.75
CA ALA A 56 -8.78 5.52 16.61
C ALA A 56 -7.64 4.56 17.02
N VAL A 57 -6.95 4.84 18.13
CA VAL A 57 -5.89 3.97 18.65
C VAL A 57 -6.45 2.65 19.17
N GLU A 58 -7.61 2.69 19.84
CA GLU A 58 -8.26 1.47 20.33
C GLU A 58 -8.72 0.57 19.17
N ASP A 59 -9.33 1.16 18.14
CA ASP A 59 -9.78 0.44 16.94
C ASP A 59 -8.60 -0.15 16.16
N LEU A 60 -7.53 0.64 15.97
CA LEU A 60 -6.30 0.15 15.34
C LEU A 60 -5.71 -1.03 16.12
N ARG A 61 -5.60 -0.90 17.45
CA ARG A 61 -5.03 -1.97 18.29
C ARG A 61 -5.82 -3.28 18.18
N LYS A 62 -7.16 -3.20 18.11
CA LYS A 62 -8.04 -4.37 17.98
C LYS A 62 -7.92 -5.06 16.61
N THR A 63 -7.70 -4.30 15.54
CA THR A 63 -7.82 -4.79 14.16
C THR A 63 -6.49 -4.89 13.42
N SER A 64 -5.39 -4.39 13.98
CA SER A 64 -4.04 -4.34 13.39
C SER A 64 -3.57 -5.67 12.80
N ALA A 65 -3.76 -6.78 13.51
CA ALA A 65 -3.38 -8.11 13.03
C ALA A 65 -4.16 -8.52 11.78
N PHE A 66 -5.45 -8.17 11.73
CA PHE A 66 -6.31 -8.47 10.60
C PHE A 66 -6.02 -7.55 9.41
N TRP A 67 -5.75 -6.26 9.66
CA TRP A 67 -5.25 -5.33 8.65
C TRP A 67 -3.95 -5.82 8.00
N LEU A 68 -2.96 -6.20 8.81
CA LEU A 68 -1.69 -6.77 8.33
C LEU A 68 -1.91 -8.04 7.51
N SER A 69 -2.75 -8.96 8.00
CA SER A 69 -3.07 -10.20 7.31
C SER A 69 -3.71 -9.95 5.94
N HIS A 70 -4.66 -9.00 5.86
CA HIS A 70 -5.30 -8.64 4.59
C HIS A 70 -4.34 -7.99 3.60
N ALA A 71 -3.53 -7.02 4.05
CA ALA A 71 -2.54 -6.37 3.20
C ALA A 71 -1.49 -7.39 2.69
N THR A 72 -1.05 -8.30 3.55
CA THR A 72 -0.15 -9.42 3.20
C THR A 72 -0.79 -10.33 2.14
N SER A 73 -2.08 -10.66 2.29
CA SER A 73 -2.80 -11.50 1.32
C SER A 73 -2.86 -10.85 -0.06
N LEU A 74 -3.19 -9.55 -0.13
CA LEU A 74 -3.22 -8.78 -1.38
C LEU A 74 -1.84 -8.71 -2.04
N LEU A 75 -0.78 -8.45 -1.26
CA LEU A 75 0.60 -8.44 -1.78
C LEU A 75 1.05 -9.80 -2.31
N ARG A 76 0.71 -10.90 -1.62
CA ARG A 76 1.04 -12.26 -2.08
C ARG A 76 0.42 -12.57 -3.44
N GLY A 77 -0.76 -12.01 -3.74
CA GLY A 77 -1.38 -12.11 -5.06
C GLY A 77 -0.49 -11.63 -6.21
N ALA A 78 0.39 -10.65 -5.96
CA ALA A 78 1.31 -10.09 -6.96
C ALA A 78 2.59 -10.91 -7.19
N LEU A 79 2.90 -11.90 -6.34
CA LEU A 79 4.14 -12.69 -6.46
C LEU A 79 4.24 -13.47 -7.77
N VAL A 80 3.10 -13.83 -8.37
CA VAL A 80 3.05 -14.67 -9.58
C VAL A 80 3.10 -13.81 -10.85
N SER A 81 2.34 -12.73 -10.89
CA SER A 81 2.11 -11.93 -12.10
C SER A 81 2.86 -10.60 -12.12
N GLY A 82 3.35 -10.12 -10.97
CA GLY A 82 3.89 -8.77 -10.82
C GLY A 82 2.84 -7.65 -10.88
N VAL A 83 1.56 -8.00 -11.05
CA VAL A 83 0.43 -7.07 -11.08
C VAL A 83 -0.56 -7.40 -9.98
N VAL A 84 -1.13 -6.37 -9.37
CA VAL A 84 -2.21 -6.50 -8.39
C VAL A 84 -3.51 -6.19 -9.09
N SER A 85 -4.37 -7.19 -9.26
CA SER A 85 -5.69 -6.98 -9.86
C SER A 85 -6.38 -5.77 -9.23
N ALA A 86 -6.81 -4.83 -10.07
CA ALA A 86 -7.75 -3.82 -9.65
C ALA A 86 -9.07 -4.54 -9.38
N SER A 87 -9.27 -5.08 -8.18
CA SER A 87 -10.60 -5.45 -7.75
C SER A 87 -11.41 -4.16 -7.76
N ARG A 88 -12.17 -3.92 -8.82
CA ARG A 88 -13.33 -3.04 -8.70
C ARG A 88 -14.18 -3.65 -7.59
N PRO A 89 -14.62 -2.89 -6.59
CA PRO A 89 -15.46 -3.42 -5.52
C PRO A 89 -16.70 -4.17 -6.03
N SER A 90 -17.09 -3.93 -7.29
CA SER A 90 -18.18 -4.57 -8.02
C SER A 90 -17.94 -6.03 -8.46
N ASP A 91 -16.71 -6.54 -8.45
CA ASP A 91 -16.37 -7.89 -8.96
C ASP A 91 -16.30 -8.97 -7.88
N LEU A 92 -16.63 -8.64 -6.62
CA LEU A 92 -16.84 -9.65 -5.58
C LEU A 92 -18.24 -10.27 -5.78
N PRO A 93 -18.39 -11.61 -5.80
CA PRO A 93 -19.71 -12.22 -5.85
C PRO A 93 -20.48 -11.85 -4.58
N MET A 94 -21.43 -10.92 -4.72
CA MET A 94 -22.37 -10.60 -3.65
C MET A 94 -23.18 -11.86 -3.31
N PRO A 95 -23.25 -12.29 -2.04
CA PRO A 95 -24.23 -13.29 -1.67
C PRO A 95 -25.61 -12.66 -1.89
N SER A 96 -26.37 -13.23 -2.83
CA SER A 96 -27.72 -12.80 -3.20
C SER A 96 -28.63 -12.67 -1.97
N GLY A 97 -28.80 -11.45 -1.48
CA GLY A 97 -29.58 -11.14 -0.28
C GLY A 97 -30.07 -9.69 -0.28
N ARG A 98 -31.23 -9.48 -0.89
CA ARG A 98 -32.19 -8.36 -0.73
C ARG A 98 -31.70 -7.11 0.03
N GLY A 99 -31.52 -6.02 -0.70
CA GLY A 99 -31.42 -4.67 -0.13
C GLY A 99 -30.51 -3.76 -0.93
N ALA A 100 -31.02 -3.20 -2.02
CA ALA A 100 -30.36 -2.20 -2.84
C ALA A 100 -30.15 -0.89 -2.04
N ASN A 101 -29.09 -0.83 -1.22
CA ASN A 101 -28.57 0.38 -0.58
C ASN A 101 -27.54 1.07 -1.51
N PHE A 102 -27.98 1.56 -2.66
CA PHE A 102 -27.11 2.20 -3.68
C PHE A 102 -26.79 3.68 -3.41
N SER A 103 -26.85 4.17 -2.16
CA SER A 103 -26.63 5.61 -1.90
C SER A 103 -25.58 5.93 -0.84
N LEU A 104 -25.19 5.00 0.03
CA LEU A 104 -24.14 5.25 1.03
C LEU A 104 -22.79 4.59 0.68
N VAL A 105 -22.78 3.63 -0.24
CA VAL A 105 -21.56 2.90 -0.64
C VAL A 105 -20.67 3.76 -1.56
N ASP A 106 -21.24 4.72 -2.30
CA ASP A 106 -20.49 5.55 -3.25
C ASP A 106 -19.64 6.64 -2.56
N ASN A 107 -20.15 7.31 -1.52
CA ASN A 107 -19.37 8.35 -0.82
C ASN A 107 -18.16 7.74 -0.12
N ASP A 108 -18.37 6.64 0.60
CA ASP A 108 -17.28 5.93 1.26
C ASP A 108 -16.26 5.43 0.23
N THR A 109 -16.69 4.96 -0.94
CA THR A 109 -15.78 4.52 -2.00
C THR A 109 -14.91 5.67 -2.53
N ILE A 110 -15.50 6.82 -2.86
CA ILE A 110 -14.78 8.00 -3.33
C ILE A 110 -13.77 8.48 -2.28
N GLU A 111 -14.17 8.53 -1.01
CA GLU A 111 -13.25 8.85 0.08
C GLU A 111 -12.06 7.88 0.13
N SER A 112 -12.25 6.60 -0.19
CA SER A 112 -11.13 5.62 -0.26
C SER A 112 -10.12 6.00 -1.29
N GLU A 113 -10.61 6.36 -2.47
CA GLU A 113 -9.78 6.60 -3.63
C GLU A 113 -9.00 7.89 -3.39
N ILE A 114 -9.63 8.88 -2.75
CA ILE A 114 -8.95 10.09 -2.27
C ILE A 114 -7.87 9.75 -1.24
N LEU A 115 -8.17 8.92 -0.23
CA LEU A 115 -7.18 8.52 0.79
C LEU A 115 -6.01 7.75 0.17
N SER A 116 -6.29 6.80 -0.72
CA SER A 116 -5.29 6.03 -1.47
C SER A 116 -4.43 6.94 -2.33
N SER A 117 -5.03 7.91 -3.03
CA SER A 117 -4.30 8.85 -3.88
C SER A 117 -3.39 9.76 -3.07
N ARG A 118 -3.86 10.24 -1.92
CA ARG A 118 -3.07 11.07 -1.00
C ARG A 118 -1.90 10.31 -0.40
N LEU A 119 -2.10 9.04 -0.03
CA LEU A 119 -1.01 8.19 0.45
C LEU A 119 0.02 7.94 -0.66
N ALA A 120 -0.43 7.63 -1.87
CA ALA A 120 0.45 7.45 -3.02
C ALA A 120 1.29 8.71 -3.32
N LEU A 121 0.66 9.89 -3.21
CA LEU A 121 1.36 11.17 -3.37
C LEU A 121 2.43 11.36 -2.29
N ALA A 122 2.09 11.13 -1.01
CA ALA A 122 3.05 11.24 0.08
C ALA A 122 4.26 10.31 -0.10
N MET A 123 4.01 9.06 -0.52
CA MET A 123 5.07 8.11 -0.84
C MET A 123 5.94 8.60 -1.99
N MET A 124 5.33 9.18 -3.03
CA MET A 124 6.04 9.72 -4.19
C MET A 124 6.89 10.93 -3.83
N ASP A 125 6.39 11.86 -3.02
CA ASP A 125 7.13 13.06 -2.61
C ASP A 125 8.48 12.69 -1.97
N ARG A 126 8.52 11.57 -1.26
CA ARG A 126 9.74 11.03 -0.65
C ARG A 126 10.56 10.14 -1.60
N ALA A 127 9.90 9.21 -2.28
CA ALA A 127 10.57 8.13 -3.01
C ALA A 127 10.74 8.38 -4.53
N SER A 128 10.46 9.60 -5.00
CA SER A 128 10.47 9.97 -6.43
C SER A 128 11.75 9.55 -7.16
N TRP A 129 12.92 9.77 -6.55
CA TRP A 129 14.21 9.44 -7.16
C TRP A 129 14.41 7.93 -7.31
N GLU A 130 14.23 7.19 -6.22
CA GLU A 130 14.38 5.73 -6.20
C GLU A 130 13.39 5.04 -7.13
N PHE A 131 12.13 5.48 -7.11
CA PHE A 131 11.11 4.96 -8.03
C PHE A 131 11.43 5.28 -9.49
N THR A 132 11.92 6.49 -9.80
CA THR A 132 12.26 6.87 -11.17
C THR A 132 13.39 6.02 -11.73
N ASP A 133 14.43 5.77 -10.93
CA ASP A 133 15.56 4.89 -11.29
C ASP A 133 15.09 3.44 -11.50
N LEU A 134 14.29 2.91 -10.57
CA LEU A 134 13.74 1.56 -10.68
C LEU A 134 12.87 1.41 -11.93
N ARG A 135 11.94 2.35 -12.15
CA ARG A 135 11.07 2.38 -13.32
C ARG A 135 11.91 2.36 -14.60
N SER A 136 12.91 3.24 -14.71
CA SER A 136 13.77 3.32 -15.91
C SER A 136 14.52 2.02 -16.19
N ARG A 137 14.96 1.31 -15.15
CA ARG A 137 15.67 0.02 -15.30
C ARG A 137 14.72 -1.07 -15.76
N ILE A 138 13.54 -1.15 -15.17
CA ILE A 138 12.53 -2.15 -15.52
C ILE A 138 12.03 -1.92 -16.95
N THR A 139 11.67 -0.69 -17.32
CA THR A 139 11.24 -0.36 -18.68
C THR A 139 12.33 -0.65 -19.71
N SER A 140 13.59 -0.38 -19.39
CA SER A 140 14.73 -0.75 -20.24
C SER A 140 14.91 -2.27 -20.38
N LEU A 141 14.69 -3.06 -19.33
CA LEU A 141 14.77 -4.52 -19.37
C LEU A 141 13.64 -5.13 -20.21
N GLU A 142 12.46 -4.52 -20.16
CA GLU A 142 11.25 -5.00 -20.85
C GLU A 142 11.08 -4.45 -22.26
N ARG A 143 11.88 -3.43 -22.64
CA ARG A 143 11.72 -2.68 -23.89
C ARG A 143 10.32 -2.09 -24.07
N HIS A 144 9.73 -1.67 -22.96
CA HIS A 144 8.45 -0.98 -22.90
C HIS A 144 8.67 0.45 -22.42
N ASP A 145 7.82 1.39 -22.83
CA ASP A 145 7.98 2.78 -22.41
C ASP A 145 7.41 3.05 -21.01
N GLU A 146 6.46 2.22 -20.57
CA GLU A 146 5.72 2.40 -19.31
C GLU A 146 5.44 1.06 -18.61
N LEU A 147 5.32 1.12 -17.28
CA LEU A 147 4.85 0.00 -16.45
C LEU A 147 3.35 -0.22 -16.65
N ASP A 148 2.82 -1.39 -16.33
CA ASP A 148 1.37 -1.59 -16.29
C ASP A 148 0.71 -0.70 -15.22
N THR A 149 -0.53 -0.26 -15.43
CA THR A 149 -1.28 0.55 -14.46
C THR A 149 -1.44 -0.16 -13.12
N ASN A 150 -1.49 -1.49 -13.10
CA ASN A 150 -1.61 -2.33 -11.91
C ASN A 150 -0.29 -2.99 -11.51
N ASP A 151 0.83 -2.56 -12.09
CA ASP A 151 2.16 -3.06 -11.74
C ASP A 151 2.46 -2.76 -10.26
N VAL A 152 2.88 -3.80 -9.53
CA VAL A 152 3.12 -3.73 -8.08
C VAL A 152 4.20 -2.72 -7.70
N LEU A 153 5.11 -2.40 -8.62
CA LEU A 153 6.15 -1.39 -8.40
C LEU A 153 5.57 0.02 -8.29
N ARG A 154 4.36 0.27 -8.80
CA ARG A 154 3.79 1.60 -8.79
C ARG A 154 3.29 1.97 -7.37
N PRO A 155 3.62 3.17 -6.84
CA PRO A 155 3.26 3.54 -5.47
C PRO A 155 1.75 3.54 -5.22
N HIS A 156 0.95 3.91 -6.22
CA HIS A 156 -0.51 3.89 -6.08
C HIS A 156 -1.08 2.48 -5.89
N VAL A 157 -0.39 1.44 -6.35
CA VAL A 157 -0.81 0.05 -6.13
C VAL A 157 -0.60 -0.35 -4.68
N LEU A 158 0.54 0.00 -4.09
CA LEU A 158 0.80 -0.21 -2.65
C LEU A 158 -0.18 0.61 -1.80
N ALA A 159 -0.39 1.88 -2.11
CA ALA A 159 -1.37 2.72 -1.40
C ALA A 159 -2.79 2.14 -1.46
N ARG A 160 -3.20 1.61 -2.62
CA ARG A 160 -4.48 0.92 -2.79
C ARG A 160 -4.55 -0.33 -1.92
N ILE A 161 -3.51 -1.17 -1.90
CA ILE A 161 -3.48 -2.36 -1.04
C ILE A 161 -3.68 -1.99 0.43
N VAL A 162 -2.93 -1.00 0.91
CA VAL A 162 -2.96 -0.56 2.31
C VAL A 162 -4.36 -0.05 2.70
N THR A 163 -4.95 0.82 1.87
CA THR A 163 -6.27 1.41 2.12
C THR A 163 -7.42 0.42 1.94
N THR A 164 -7.33 -0.50 0.97
CA THR A 164 -8.28 -1.61 0.84
C THR A 164 -8.24 -2.51 2.07
N ALA A 165 -7.04 -2.90 2.52
CA ALA A 165 -6.88 -3.74 3.71
C ALA A 165 -7.38 -3.04 4.99
N TRP A 166 -7.16 -1.73 5.12
CA TRP A 166 -7.68 -0.92 6.24
C TRP A 166 -9.20 -1.03 6.35
N ARG A 167 -9.88 -0.88 5.22
CA ARG A 167 -11.35 -0.97 5.14
C ARG A 167 -11.87 -2.38 5.35
N SER A 168 -11.22 -3.37 4.75
CA SER A 168 -11.56 -4.76 5.00
C SER A 168 -11.47 -5.09 6.49
N ALA A 169 -10.55 -4.44 7.22
CA ALA A 169 -10.42 -4.58 8.66
C ALA A 169 -11.46 -3.84 9.51
N GLY A 170 -12.40 -3.13 8.89
CA GLY A 170 -13.45 -2.40 9.58
C GLY A 170 -12.98 -1.06 10.17
N LEU A 171 -11.78 -0.61 9.84
CA LEU A 171 -11.29 0.69 10.28
C LEU A 171 -11.91 1.82 9.44
N SER A 172 -12.37 2.87 10.12
CA SER A 172 -13.09 3.97 9.49
C SER A 172 -12.17 4.97 8.77
N ASN A 173 -12.74 5.77 7.86
CA ASN A 173 -12.04 6.90 7.25
C ASN A 173 -11.72 7.99 8.29
N GLU A 174 -12.53 8.13 9.35
CA GLU A 174 -12.25 9.07 10.45
C GLU A 174 -11.00 8.63 11.25
N ALA A 175 -10.87 7.33 11.54
CA ALA A 175 -9.69 6.77 12.18
C ALA A 175 -8.45 6.98 11.28
N TRP A 176 -8.59 6.77 9.96
CA TRP A 176 -7.53 7.08 9.00
C TRP A 176 -7.14 8.55 9.06
N GLY A 177 -8.10 9.46 8.98
CA GLY A 177 -7.86 10.91 9.03
C GLY A 177 -7.16 11.34 10.32
N THR A 178 -7.50 10.71 11.44
CA THR A 178 -6.86 10.96 12.75
C THR A 178 -5.41 10.51 12.78
N LEU A 179 -5.09 9.40 12.10
CA LEU A 179 -3.76 8.80 12.06
C LEU A 179 -2.98 9.12 10.77
N GLN A 180 -3.51 10.02 9.93
CA GLN A 180 -3.04 10.24 8.57
C GLN A 180 -1.54 10.58 8.51
N THR A 181 -1.07 11.45 9.40
CA THR A 181 0.34 11.85 9.45
C THR A 181 1.24 10.66 9.75
N VAL A 182 0.91 9.86 10.77
CA VAL A 182 1.67 8.65 11.13
C VAL A 182 1.66 7.65 9.97
N LEU A 183 0.49 7.38 9.39
CA LEU A 183 0.37 6.47 8.26
C LEU A 183 1.21 6.93 7.06
N HIS A 184 1.12 8.21 6.70
CA HIS A 184 1.83 8.73 5.55
C HIS A 184 3.34 8.71 5.77
N ASP A 185 3.82 9.09 6.95
CA ASP A 185 5.25 9.11 7.25
C ASP A 185 5.85 7.70 7.19
N GLU A 186 5.23 6.73 7.89
CA GLU A 186 5.72 5.35 7.97
C GLU A 186 5.68 4.65 6.60
N PHE A 187 4.58 4.77 5.85
CA PHE A 187 4.50 4.14 4.52
C PHE A 187 5.36 4.84 3.46
N SER A 188 5.63 6.14 3.59
CA SER A 188 6.54 6.84 2.68
C SER A 188 7.98 6.40 2.88
N HIS A 189 8.41 6.27 4.14
CA HIS A 189 9.74 5.76 4.45
C HIS A 189 9.91 4.31 3.98
N PHE A 190 8.91 3.47 4.28
CA PHE A 190 8.90 2.08 3.84
C PHE A 190 8.98 1.92 2.31
N ALA A 191 8.22 2.72 1.56
CA ALA A 191 8.25 2.68 0.10
C ALA A 191 9.62 3.07 -0.47
N GLU A 192 10.20 4.16 0.06
CA GLU A 192 11.54 4.60 -0.30
C GLU A 192 12.58 3.49 -0.09
N GLU A 193 12.58 2.87 1.09
CA GLU A 193 13.51 1.77 1.40
C GLU A 193 13.30 0.55 0.51
N ALA A 194 12.05 0.19 0.23
CA ALA A 194 11.74 -0.94 -0.65
C ALA A 194 12.23 -0.71 -2.09
N TYR A 195 12.08 0.51 -2.62
CA TYR A 195 12.63 0.88 -3.92
C TYR A 195 14.16 0.89 -3.92
N HIS A 196 14.77 1.49 -2.89
CA HIS A 196 16.21 1.56 -2.74
C HIS A 196 16.85 0.16 -2.71
N GLU A 197 16.29 -0.77 -1.93
CA GLU A 197 16.82 -2.13 -1.84
C GLU A 197 16.61 -2.90 -3.16
N THR A 198 15.49 -2.70 -3.84
CA THR A 198 15.26 -3.32 -5.15
C THR A 198 16.22 -2.78 -6.21
N ASN A 199 16.49 -1.48 -6.21
CA ASN A 199 17.50 -0.85 -7.07
C ASN A 199 18.89 -1.39 -6.78
N ARG A 200 19.27 -1.50 -5.51
CA ARG A 200 20.55 -2.07 -5.07
C ARG A 200 20.69 -3.51 -5.54
N TRP A 201 19.66 -4.34 -5.33
CA TRP A 201 19.63 -5.72 -5.79
C TRP A 201 19.80 -5.81 -7.31
N LEU A 202 19.06 -5.00 -8.09
CA LEU A 202 19.15 -4.98 -9.56
C LEU A 202 20.55 -4.65 -10.07
N ILE A 203 21.25 -3.70 -9.43
CA ILE A 203 22.63 -3.34 -9.79
C ILE A 203 23.57 -4.52 -9.60
N GLN A 204 23.40 -5.30 -8.53
CA GLN A 204 24.24 -6.46 -8.23
C GLN A 204 24.02 -7.63 -9.21
N GLN A 205 22.89 -7.67 -9.92
CA GLN A 205 22.58 -8.69 -10.91
C GLN A 205 23.11 -8.36 -12.32
N ARG A 206 23.69 -7.16 -12.51
CA ARG A 206 24.23 -6.68 -13.79
C ARG A 206 25.72 -6.93 -13.91
#